data_AF-A0A154BT12-F1
#
_entry.id   AF-A0A154BT12-F1
#
_cell.length_a   1.000
_cell.length_b   1.000
_cell.length_c   1.000
_cell.angle_alpha   90.00
_cell.angle_beta   90.00
_cell.angle_gamma   90.00
#
_symmetry.space_group_name_H-M   'P 1'
#
loop_
_entity.id
_entity.type
_entity.pdbx_description
1 polymer ?
#
loop_
_entity_poly.entity_id
_entity_poly.type
_entity_poly.pdbx_seq_one_letter_code
_entity_poly.pdbx_strand_id
1 'polypeptide(L)'
;MFKKRNQKGFTLVELVVVIAILGILAAIAVPRFAGANDNATRAKVQADLRTIDSAIAMDRANGTYVAGTTVIADLVTRGFIASAPVPRNHAGNAVVYGIGNAAPDTDRAIATINAVVYRADSVIP
;
A
#
# COMPACT_ATOMS: atom_id res chain seq x y z
N MET A 1 65.24 -19.41 6.29
CA MET A 1 64.41 -20.27 7.17
C MET A 1 62.96 -19.79 7.10
N PHE A 2 62.08 -20.52 6.40
CA PHE A 2 60.68 -20.10 6.21
C PHE A 2 59.78 -20.67 7.32
N LYS A 3 59.25 -19.77 8.15
CA LYS A 3 58.32 -20.08 9.24
C LYS A 3 56.97 -20.50 8.64
N LYS A 4 56.64 -21.81 8.66
CA LYS A 4 55.31 -22.30 8.28
C LYS A 4 54.27 -21.67 9.19
N ARG A 5 53.40 -20.83 8.64
CA ARG A 5 52.24 -20.28 9.34
C ARG A 5 51.23 -21.42 9.50
N ASN A 6 50.83 -21.68 10.74
CA ASN A 6 49.86 -22.73 11.07
C ASN A 6 48.48 -22.25 10.61
N GLN A 7 48.11 -22.54 9.37
CA GLN A 7 46.79 -22.22 8.82
C GLN A 7 45.78 -23.18 9.46
N LYS A 8 45.04 -22.71 10.46
CA LYS A 8 43.90 -23.43 11.01
C LYS A 8 42.80 -23.41 9.95
N GLY A 9 42.58 -24.55 9.30
CA GLY A 9 41.47 -24.74 8.35
C GLY A 9 40.13 -24.79 9.09
N PHE A 10 39.09 -24.26 8.44
CA PHE A 10 37.71 -24.35 8.90
C PHE A 10 37.26 -25.82 8.92
N THR A 11 36.60 -26.25 9.99
CA THR A 11 36.07 -27.61 10.08
C THR A 11 34.75 -27.72 9.32
N LEU A 12 34.46 -28.90 8.76
CA LEU A 12 33.14 -29.17 8.14
C LEU A 12 32.01 -28.99 9.16
N VAL A 13 32.27 -29.31 10.43
CA VAL A 13 31.30 -29.16 11.53
C VAL A 13 30.97 -27.68 11.78
N GLU A 14 31.96 -26.78 11.75
CA GLU A 14 31.73 -25.34 11.88
C GLU A 14 30.81 -24.82 10.78
N LEU A 15 31.00 -25.26 9.53
CA LEU A 15 30.14 -24.82 8.43
C LEU A 15 28.72 -25.37 8.55
N VAL A 16 28.58 -26.64 8.96
CA VAL A 16 27.27 -27.29 9.14
C VAL A 16 26.44 -26.62 10.24
N VAL A 17 27.07 -26.24 11.36
CA VAL A 17 26.38 -25.50 12.44
C VAL A 17 25.93 -24.13 11.97
N VAL A 18 26.73 -23.42 11.18
CA VAL A 18 26.39 -22.07 10.69
C VAL A 18 25.18 -22.12 9.76
N ILE A 19 25.16 -23.01 8.78
CA ILE A 19 24.01 -23.12 7.86
C ILE A 19 22.74 -23.61 8.58
N ALA A 20 22.89 -24.43 9.62
CA ALA A 20 21.77 -24.85 10.46
C ALA A 20 21.14 -23.66 11.21
N ILE A 21 21.97 -22.81 11.82
CA ILE A 21 21.49 -21.59 12.50
C ILE A 21 20.89 -20.60 11.50
N LEU A 22 21.54 -20.38 10.34
CA LEU A 22 21.01 -19.52 9.28
C LEU A 22 19.65 -20.02 8.75
N GLY A 23 19.46 -21.34 8.63
CA GLY A 23 18.20 -21.95 8.25
C GLY A 23 17.06 -21.66 9.24
N ILE A 24 17.34 -21.75 10.54
CA ILE A 24 16.36 -21.42 11.60
C ILE A 24 15.99 -19.94 11.56
N LEU A 25 16.98 -19.04 11.45
CA LEU A 25 16.75 -17.60 11.38
C LEU A 25 15.95 -17.22 10.13
N ALA A 26 16.27 -17.81 8.98
CA ALA A 26 15.56 -17.56 7.73
C ALA A 26 14.09 -18.01 7.80
N ALA A 27 13.82 -19.18 8.40
CA ALA A 27 12.47 -19.71 8.56
C ALA A 27 11.55 -18.79 9.38
N ILE A 28 12.07 -18.11 10.42
CA ILE A 28 11.30 -17.18 11.25
C ILE A 28 11.20 -15.79 10.60
N ALA A 29 12.22 -15.37 9.86
CA ALA A 29 12.28 -14.04 9.26
C ALA A 29 11.31 -13.87 8.08
N VAL A 30 11.25 -14.84 7.16
CA VAL A 30 10.43 -14.77 5.93
C VAL A 30 8.93 -14.48 6.18
N PRO A 31 8.21 -15.17 7.09
CA PRO A 31 6.77 -14.94 7.26
C PRO A 31 6.43 -13.54 7.79
N ARG A 32 7.35 -12.86 8.48
CA ARG A 32 7.10 -11.52 9.05
C ARG A 32 7.07 -10.42 7.99
N PHE A 33 7.75 -10.58 6.86
CA PHE A 33 7.81 -9.56 5.82
C PHE A 33 6.57 -9.52 4.91
N ALA A 34 5.85 -10.64 4.78
CA ALA A 34 4.67 -10.69 3.91
C ALA A 34 3.52 -9.80 4.42
N GLY A 35 3.18 -9.87 5.71
CA GLY A 35 2.04 -9.12 6.27
C GLY A 35 2.29 -7.61 6.48
N ALA A 36 3.54 -7.16 6.57
CA ALA A 36 3.85 -5.74 6.75
C ALA A 36 3.50 -4.89 5.51
N ASN A 37 3.60 -5.48 4.32
CA ASN A 37 3.28 -4.81 3.06
C ASN A 37 1.78 -4.55 2.90
N ASP A 38 0.93 -5.45 3.39
CA ASP A 38 -0.52 -5.30 3.30
C ASP A 38 -1.02 -4.17 4.19
N ASN A 39 -0.53 -4.10 5.43
CA ASN A 39 -0.88 -3.01 6.35
C ASN A 39 -0.43 -1.63 5.83
N ALA A 40 0.78 -1.54 5.27
CA ALA A 40 1.27 -0.31 4.67
C ALA A 40 0.42 0.10 3.45
N THR A 41 -0.01 -0.87 2.64
CA THR A 41 -0.89 -0.61 1.50
C THR A 41 -2.26 -0.08 1.96
N ARG A 42 -2.88 -0.70 2.96
CA ARG A 42 -4.16 -0.26 3.52
C ARG A 42 -4.07 1.15 4.12
N ALA A 43 -3.00 1.43 4.88
CA ALA A 43 -2.77 2.76 5.44
C ALA A 43 -2.62 3.83 4.33
N LYS A 44 -1.92 3.49 3.23
CA LYS A 44 -1.82 4.36 2.06
C LYS A 44 -3.19 4.59 1.40
N VAL A 45 -3.98 3.52 1.17
CA VAL A 45 -5.32 3.65 0.60
C VAL A 45 -6.20 4.57 1.43
N GLN A 46 -6.17 4.42 2.76
CA GLN A 46 -6.91 5.28 3.67
C GLN A 46 -6.50 6.76 3.57
N ALA A 47 -5.21 7.04 3.43
CA ALA A 47 -4.70 8.40 3.27
C ALA A 47 -5.09 9.01 1.90
N ASP A 48 -4.99 8.21 0.85
CA ASP A 48 -5.37 8.60 -0.51
C ASP A 48 -6.88 8.92 -0.59
N LEU A 49 -7.74 8.11 0.07
CA LEU A 49 -9.18 8.37 0.16
C LEU A 49 -9.50 9.70 0.84
N ARG A 50 -8.83 10.02 1.96
CA ARG A 50 -9.02 11.32 2.65
C ARG A 50 -8.61 12.50 1.77
N THR A 51 -7.55 12.34 0.97
CA THR A 51 -7.08 13.37 0.04
C THR A 51 -8.13 13.63 -1.04
N ILE A 52 -8.68 12.57 -1.64
CA ILE A 52 -9.74 12.67 -2.65
C ILE A 52 -11.00 13.28 -2.03
N ASP A 53 -11.39 12.87 -0.83
CA ASP A 53 -12.55 13.42 -0.12
C ASP A 53 -12.44 14.93 0.14
N SER A 54 -11.26 15.39 0.55
CA SER A 54 -10.99 16.82 0.71
C SER A 54 -11.14 17.56 -0.62
N ALA A 55 -10.66 16.98 -1.71
CA ALA A 55 -10.75 17.58 -3.03
C ALA A 55 -12.19 17.65 -3.56
N ILE A 56 -13.00 16.61 -3.31
CA ILE A 56 -14.45 16.63 -3.58
C ILE A 56 -15.12 17.77 -2.80
N ALA A 57 -14.77 17.95 -1.52
CA ALA A 57 -15.35 19.03 -0.71
C ALA A 57 -14.97 20.42 -1.24
N MET A 58 -13.73 20.61 -1.69
CA MET A 58 -13.28 21.85 -2.32
C MET A 58 -14.00 22.12 -3.65
N ASP A 59 -14.16 21.10 -4.48
CA ASP A 59 -14.86 21.19 -5.76
C ASP A 59 -16.35 21.52 -5.60
N ARG A 60 -16.98 21.02 -4.53
CA ARG A 60 -18.35 21.41 -4.12
C ARG A 60 -18.43 22.86 -3.68
N ALA A 61 -17.49 23.29 -2.85
CA ALA A 61 -17.44 24.68 -2.39
C ALA A 61 -17.21 25.66 -3.55
N ASN A 62 -16.50 25.21 -4.59
CA ASN A 62 -16.29 25.97 -5.83
C ASN A 62 -17.49 25.94 -6.80
N GLY A 63 -18.52 25.12 -6.53
CA GLY A 63 -19.72 25.01 -7.37
C GLY A 63 -19.51 24.27 -8.70
N THR A 64 -18.34 23.66 -8.93
CA THR A 64 -18.03 22.89 -10.13
C THR A 64 -18.33 21.41 -10.01
N TYR A 65 -18.69 20.95 -8.81
CA TYR A 65 -19.05 19.57 -8.54
C TYR A 65 -20.36 19.16 -9.23
N VAL A 66 -20.30 18.12 -10.06
CA VAL A 66 -21.48 17.48 -10.68
C VAL A 66 -21.59 16.05 -10.19
N ALA A 67 -22.64 15.77 -9.43
CA ALA A 67 -22.96 14.46 -8.89
C ALA A 67 -23.02 13.36 -9.97
N GLY A 68 -22.42 12.20 -9.68
CA GLY A 68 -22.42 11.03 -10.57
C GLY A 68 -21.67 11.19 -11.90
N THR A 69 -21.12 12.38 -12.20
CA THR A 69 -20.32 12.65 -13.41
C THR A 69 -18.89 13.01 -13.07
N THR A 70 -18.67 13.70 -11.94
CA THR A 70 -17.33 14.11 -11.52
C THR A 70 -16.48 12.88 -11.21
N VAL A 71 -15.33 12.79 -11.84
CA VAL A 71 -14.33 11.74 -11.62
C VAL A 71 -13.04 12.33 -11.05
N ILE A 72 -12.14 11.47 -10.56
CA ILE A 72 -10.85 11.91 -10.00
C ILE A 72 -10.03 12.73 -11.02
N ALA A 73 -10.13 12.40 -12.32
CA ALA A 73 -9.44 13.15 -13.37
C ALA A 73 -9.89 14.62 -13.46
N ASP A 74 -11.16 14.90 -13.16
CA ASP A 74 -11.66 16.27 -13.11
C ASP A 74 -11.05 17.04 -11.94
N LEU A 75 -10.91 16.39 -10.78
CA LEU A 75 -10.28 17.00 -9.60
C LEU A 75 -8.81 17.36 -9.85
N VAL A 76 -8.10 16.57 -10.67
CA VAL A 76 -6.75 16.88 -11.14
C VAL A 76 -6.78 18.07 -12.10
N THR A 77 -7.65 18.01 -13.11
CA THR A 77 -7.75 19.05 -14.15
C THR A 77 -8.12 20.41 -13.56
N ARG A 78 -9.00 20.43 -12.56
CA ARG A 78 -9.42 21.64 -11.84
C ARG A 78 -8.43 22.08 -10.75
N GLY A 79 -7.36 21.32 -10.51
CA GLY A 79 -6.29 21.71 -9.58
C GLY A 79 -6.58 21.47 -8.09
N PHE A 80 -7.60 20.68 -7.74
CA PHE A 80 -7.88 20.34 -6.34
C PHE A 80 -6.93 19.27 -5.80
N ILE A 81 -6.32 18.47 -6.69
CA ILE A 81 -5.24 17.54 -6.40
C ILE A 81 -4.17 17.62 -7.50
N ALA A 82 -2.91 17.43 -7.14
CA ALA A 82 -1.80 17.51 -8.11
C ALA A 82 -1.79 16.34 -9.10
N SER A 83 -2.25 15.16 -8.67
CA SER A 83 -2.31 13.95 -9.49
C SER A 83 -3.28 12.94 -8.88
N ALA A 84 -3.88 12.09 -9.71
CA ALA A 84 -4.67 10.97 -9.23
C ALA A 84 -3.79 10.03 -8.38
N PRO A 85 -4.17 9.71 -7.14
CA PRO A 85 -3.41 8.76 -6.33
C PRO A 85 -3.30 7.41 -7.02
N VAL A 86 -2.09 6.85 -7.07
CA VAL A 86 -1.85 5.51 -7.60
C VAL A 86 -1.66 4.53 -6.43
N PRO A 87 -2.50 3.49 -6.33
CA PRO A 87 -2.34 2.50 -5.30
C PRO A 87 -1.18 1.56 -5.63
N ARG A 88 -0.56 0.99 -4.60
CA ARG A 88 0.39 -0.12 -4.79
C ARG A 88 -0.38 -1.41 -4.96
N ASN A 89 -0.63 -1.79 -6.20
CA ASN A 89 -1.24 -3.08 -6.54
C ASN A 89 -0.21 -4.18 -6.38
N HIS A 90 -0.52 -5.19 -5.57
CA HIS A 90 0.23 -6.43 -5.46
C HIS A 90 -0.63 -7.57 -6.04
N ALA A 91 -0.01 -8.66 -6.49
CA ALA A 91 -0.73 -9.79 -7.08
C ALA A 91 -1.77 -10.32 -6.08
N GLY A 92 -3.07 -10.14 -6.38
CA GLY A 92 -4.19 -10.53 -5.52
C GLY A 92 -4.86 -9.40 -4.71
N ASN A 93 -4.40 -8.15 -4.84
CA ASN A 93 -5.04 -6.99 -4.21
C ASN A 93 -5.00 -5.78 -5.17
N ALA A 94 -5.93 -5.79 -6.14
CA ALA A 94 -6.11 -4.66 -7.05
C ALA A 94 -6.98 -3.61 -6.38
N VAL A 95 -6.39 -2.42 -6.17
CA VAL A 95 -7.10 -1.26 -5.64
C VAL A 95 -7.47 -0.35 -6.79
N VAL A 96 -8.74 0.03 -6.86
CA VAL A 96 -9.24 1.03 -7.82
C VAL A 96 -9.89 2.16 -7.05
N TYR A 97 -9.43 3.39 -7.27
CA TYR A 97 -10.06 4.57 -6.71
C TYR A 97 -11.20 5.07 -7.60
N GLY A 98 -12.24 5.59 -6.97
CA GLY A 98 -13.34 6.25 -7.64
C GLY A 98 -13.98 7.30 -6.76
N ILE A 99 -15.00 7.94 -7.32
CA ILE A 99 -15.93 8.78 -6.60
C ILE A 99 -17.29 8.10 -6.72
N GLY A 100 -17.97 7.93 -5.60
CA GLY A 100 -19.26 7.27 -5.60
C GLY A 100 -19.98 7.36 -4.27
N ASN A 101 -21.20 6.84 -4.26
CA ASN A 101 -22.21 7.26 -3.32
C ASN A 101 -23.27 6.22 -2.97
N ALA A 102 -24.03 6.53 -1.90
CA ALA A 102 -25.38 6.02 -1.70
C ALA A 102 -26.48 6.93 -2.33
N ALA A 103 -26.24 8.25 -2.51
CA ALA A 103 -27.15 9.20 -3.20
C ALA A 103 -26.40 10.41 -3.81
N PRO A 104 -26.75 10.91 -5.01
CA PRO A 104 -25.89 11.72 -5.91
C PRO A 104 -25.18 12.94 -5.26
N ASP A 105 -25.85 13.66 -4.39
CA ASP A 105 -25.40 14.87 -3.72
C ASP A 105 -24.37 14.63 -2.60
N THR A 106 -24.13 13.37 -2.20
CA THR A 106 -23.28 13.03 -1.04
C THR A 106 -21.93 12.37 -1.39
N ASP A 107 -21.48 12.47 -2.65
CA ASP A 107 -20.40 11.65 -3.26
C ASP A 107 -19.13 11.67 -2.43
N ARG A 108 -18.51 10.50 -2.28
CA ARG A 108 -17.30 10.33 -1.49
C ARG A 108 -16.25 9.57 -2.27
N ALA A 109 -15.02 9.71 -1.85
CA ALA A 109 -13.92 8.89 -2.29
C ALA A 109 -14.19 7.42 -1.92
N ILE A 110 -14.06 6.55 -2.91
CA ILE A 110 -14.19 5.11 -2.76
C ILE A 110 -12.93 4.40 -3.24
N ALA A 111 -12.57 3.31 -2.56
CA ALA A 111 -11.55 2.38 -2.99
C ALA A 111 -12.17 0.99 -3.08
N THR A 112 -12.13 0.40 -4.26
CA THR A 112 -12.56 -0.99 -4.46
C THR A 112 -11.34 -1.88 -4.34
N ILE A 113 -11.36 -2.80 -3.38
CA ILE A 113 -10.32 -3.80 -3.10
C ILE A 113 -10.99 -5.16 -3.17
N ASN A 114 -10.57 -6.03 -4.10
CA ASN A 114 -11.10 -7.39 -4.24
C ASN A 114 -12.65 -7.44 -4.25
N ALA A 115 -13.27 -6.54 -5.02
CA ALA A 115 -14.71 -6.34 -5.14
C ALA A 115 -15.45 -5.82 -3.88
N VAL A 116 -14.73 -5.45 -2.82
CA VAL A 116 -15.29 -4.76 -1.65
C VAL A 116 -15.01 -3.27 -1.75
N VAL A 117 -16.04 -2.45 -1.54
CA VAL A 117 -15.93 -0.98 -1.60
C VAL A 117 -15.68 -0.43 -0.20
N TYR A 118 -14.57 0.30 -0.07
CA TYR A 118 -14.18 1.03 1.12
C TYR A 118 -14.32 2.54 0.89
N ARG A 119 -14.64 3.26 1.96
CA ARG A 119 -14.83 4.71 2.01
C ARG A 119 -13.82 5.33 2.96
N ALA A 120 -13.64 6.65 2.87
CA ALA A 120 -12.70 7.38 3.72
C ALA A 120 -13.04 7.31 5.23
N ASP A 121 -14.29 7.03 5.59
CA ASP A 121 -14.78 6.86 6.97
C ASP A 121 -14.79 5.41 7.45
N SER A 122 -14.74 4.43 6.54
CA SER A 122 -14.70 3.01 6.89
C SER A 122 -13.29 2.55 7.24
N VAL A 123 -13.15 1.76 8.31
CA VAL A 123 -11.88 1.08 8.62
C VAL A 123 -11.68 -0.05 7.60
N ILE A 124 -10.55 -0.02 6.88
CA ILE A 124 -10.16 -1.10 5.97
C ILE A 124 -9.58 -2.24 6.82
N PRO A 125 -10.27 -3.40 6.93
CA PRO A 125 -9.83 -4.55 7.72
C PRO A 125 -8.69 -5.29 7.05
#